data_AF-A0A9E5T8E8-F1
#
_entry.id   AF-A0A9E5T8E8-F1
#
_cell.length_a   1.000
_cell.length_b   1.000
_cell.length_c   1.000
_cell.angle_alpha   90.00
_cell.angle_beta   90.00
_cell.angle_gamma   90.00
#
_symmetry.space_group_name_H-M   'P 1'
#
loop_
_entity.id
_entity.type
_entity.pdbx_description
1 polymer ?
#
loop_
_entity_poly.entity_id
_entity_poly.type
_entity_poly.pdbx_seq_one_letter_code
_entity_poly.pdbx_strand_id
1 'polypeptide(L)' 'WPPVVPGTMFPTIAGCLATNVHGKNNHQAGTIGEQVLSFNALLPTGEELTCTPKHNKDLFYGLIGGLGLLGV' A
#
# COMPACT_ATOMS: atom_id res chain seq x y z
N TRP A 1 8.67 -15.23 -3.74
CA TRP A 1 7.32 -14.92 -4.26
C TRP A 1 6.71 -13.88 -3.34
N PRO A 2 5.99 -12.84 -3.81
CA PRO A 2 5.34 -11.87 -2.93
C PRO A 2 4.32 -12.57 -2.02
N PRO A 3 4.13 -12.10 -0.78
CA PRO A 3 3.20 -12.72 0.18
C PRO A 3 1.72 -12.62 -0.25
N VAL A 4 1.37 -11.60 -1.03
CA VAL A 4 0.03 -11.41 -1.60
C VAL A 4 0.18 -11.16 -3.10
N VAL A 5 -0.57 -11.90 -3.92
CA VAL A 5 -0.51 -11.81 -5.39
C VAL A 5 -1.93 -11.78 -5.98
N PRO A 6 -2.28 -10.75 -6.78
CA PRO A 6 -3.57 -10.68 -7.46
C PRO A 6 -3.68 -11.68 -8.62
N GLY A 7 -4.87 -11.78 -9.24
CA GLY A 7 -5.12 -12.72 -10.33
C GLY A 7 -4.35 -12.47 -11.63
N THR A 8 -3.56 -11.40 -11.72
CA THR A 8 -2.72 -11.03 -12.87
C THR A 8 -1.46 -10.32 -12.40
N MET A 9 -0.37 -10.43 -13.17
CA MET A 9 0.95 -9.86 -12.82
C MET A 9 1.25 -8.51 -13.47
N PHE A 10 0.30 -7.93 -14.21
CA PHE A 10 0.43 -6.63 -14.85
C PHE A 10 0.28 -5.39 -13.94
N PRO A 11 -0.40 -5.43 -12.78
CA PRO A 11 -0.53 -4.25 -11.92
C PRO A 11 0.80 -3.79 -11.33
N THR A 12 0.92 -2.47 -11.10
CA THR A 12 2.05 -1.90 -10.37
C THR A 12 1.91 -2.11 -8.87
N ILE A 13 3.03 -2.09 -8.14
CA ILE A 13 3.02 -2.23 -6.69
C ILE A 13 2.22 -1.11 -6.00
N ALA A 14 2.35 0.13 -6.49
CA ALA A 14 1.61 1.28 -5.98
C ALA A 14 0.11 1.15 -6.24
N GLY A 15 -0.31 0.69 -7.42
CA GLY A 15 -1.74 0.44 -7.71
C GLY A 15 -2.33 -0.66 -6.83
N CYS A 16 -1.57 -1.73 -6.60
CA CYS A 16 -1.92 -2.79 -5.66
C CYS A 16 -2.10 -2.25 -4.23
N LEU A 17 -1.20 -1.38 -3.77
CA LEU A 17 -1.26 -0.79 -2.44
C LEU A 17 -2.41 0.22 -2.30
N ALA A 18 -2.58 1.10 -3.29
CA ALA A 18 -3.64 2.10 -3.33
C ALA A 18 -5.05 1.49 -3.36
N THR A 19 -5.18 0.25 -3.85
CA THR A 19 -6.44 -0.51 -3.83
C THR A 19 -6.48 -1.58 -2.73
N ASN A 20 -5.42 -1.68 -1.93
CA ASN A 20 -5.19 -2.69 -0.91
C ASN A 20 -5.56 -4.11 -1.37
N VAL A 21 -5.02 -4.52 -2.52
CA VAL A 21 -5.40 -5.75 -3.20
C VAL A 21 -5.17 -7.00 -2.34
N HIS A 22 -6.00 -8.02 -2.55
CA HIS A 22 -5.86 -9.31 -1.91
C HIS A 22 -5.48 -10.42 -2.92
N GLY A 23 -4.97 -11.53 -2.39
CA GLY A 23 -4.71 -12.75 -3.15
C GLY A 23 -5.73 -13.84 -2.84
N LYS A 24 -5.57 -15.01 -3.46
CA LYS A 24 -6.37 -16.21 -3.13
C LYS A 24 -6.11 -16.73 -1.71
N ASN A 25 -4.99 -16.32 -1.11
CA ASN A 25 -4.57 -16.63 0.25
C ASN A 25 -4.99 -15.57 1.30
N ASN A 26 -5.91 -14.67 0.98
CA ASN A 26 -6.34 -13.57 1.88
C ASN A 26 -6.76 -14.05 3.28
N HIS A 27 -7.37 -15.25 3.36
CA HIS A 27 -7.81 -15.86 4.63
C HIS A 27 -6.64 -16.18 5.58
N GLN A 28 -5.40 -16.25 5.09
CA GLN A 28 -4.20 -16.52 5.89
C GLN A 28 -3.25 -15.32 5.93
N ALA A 29 -3.07 -14.61 4.81
CA ALA A 29 -2.07 -13.55 4.67
C ALA A 29 -2.63 -12.12 4.78
N GLY A 30 -3.96 -11.96 4.74
CA GLY A 30 -4.58 -10.66 4.57
C GLY A 30 -4.35 -10.04 3.18
N THR A 31 -4.49 -8.72 3.11
CA THR A 31 -4.25 -7.93 1.89
C THR A 31 -2.79 -7.52 1.78
N ILE A 32 -2.39 -6.92 0.65
CA ILE A 32 -1.00 -6.50 0.43
C ILE A 32 -0.53 -5.48 1.47
N GLY A 33 -1.42 -4.61 1.96
CA GLY A 33 -1.11 -3.60 2.98
C GLY A 33 -0.54 -4.19 4.26
N GLU A 34 -0.97 -5.39 4.66
CA GLU A 34 -0.47 -6.07 5.86
C GLU A 34 0.97 -6.59 5.73
N GLN A 35 1.49 -6.59 4.51
CA GLN A 35 2.82 -7.06 4.18
C GLN A 35 3.80 -5.91 3.93
N VAL A 36 3.31 -4.66 3.94
CA VAL A 36 4.13 -3.46 3.69
C VAL A 36 4.81 -3.02 4.98
N LEU A 37 6.13 -2.83 4.92
CA LEU A 37 6.93 -2.35 6.05
C LEU A 37 7.05 -0.82 6.05
N SER A 38 7.22 -0.24 4.86
CA SER A 38 7.40 1.19 4.65
C SER A 38 7.19 1.56 3.18
N PHE A 39 6.84 2.82 2.92
CA PHE A 39 6.90 3.43 1.59
C PHE A 39 7.14 4.94 1.71
N ASN A 40 7.65 5.57 0.65
CA ASN A 40 7.66 7.02 0.56
C ASN A 40 6.39 7.50 -0.15
N ALA A 41 5.86 8.62 0.29
CA ALA A 41 4.70 9.27 -0.30
C ALA A 41 5.03 10.72 -0.63
N LEU A 42 4.69 11.15 -1.84
CA LEU A 42 4.72 12.55 -2.24
C LEU A 42 3.34 13.16 -1.97
N LEU A 43 3.28 14.09 -1.03
CA LEU A 43 2.06 14.79 -0.67
C LEU A 43 1.74 15.91 -1.68
N PRO A 44 0.48 16.39 -1.74
CA PRO A 44 0.10 17.55 -2.55
C PRO A 44 0.86 18.83 -2.21
N THR A 45 1.45 18.91 -1.01
CA THR A 45 2.33 20.00 -0.58
C THR A 45 3.70 19.99 -1.28
N GLY A 46 4.04 18.91 -1.97
CA GLY A 46 5.37 18.66 -2.54
C GLY A 46 6.36 18.02 -1.56
N GLU A 47 5.94 17.75 -0.32
CA GLU A 47 6.76 17.08 0.68
C GLU A 47 6.81 15.57 0.41
N GLU A 48 8.01 14.99 0.44
CA GLU A 48 8.20 13.53 0.41
C GLU A 48 8.40 13.01 1.84
N LEU A 49 7.53 12.09 2.25
CA LEU A 49 7.53 11.52 3.60
C LEU A 49 7.68 10.00 3.55
N THR A 50 8.58 9.45 4.37
CA THR A 50 8.58 8.00 4.64
C THR A 50 7.46 7.66 5.61
N CYS A 51 6.61 6.72 5.24
CA CYS A 51 5.49 6.22 6.02
C CYS A 51 5.78 4.80 6.50
N THR A 52 5.53 4.53 7.78
CA THR A 52 5.61 3.20 8.41
C THR A 52 4.49 3.05 9.45
N PRO A 53 4.22 1.84 9.97
CA PRO A 53 3.25 1.68 11.07
C PRO A 53 3.58 2.49 12.33
N LYS A 54 4.83 2.95 12.50
CA LYS A 54 5.32 3.70 13.67
C LYS A 54 5.62 5.18 13.39
N HIS A 55 5.71 5.59 12.13
CA HIS A 55 6.09 6.93 11.70
C HIS A 55 5.18 7.38 10.57
N ASN A 56 4.56 8.57 10.69
CA ASN A 56 3.50 9.02 9.79
C ASN A 56 2.36 7.98 9.68
N LYS A 57 1.96 7.40 10.83
CA LYS A 57 1.03 6.27 10.93
C LYS A 57 -0.29 6.53 10.20
N ASP A 58 -0.86 7.71 10.35
CA ASP A 58 -2.15 8.05 9.73
C ASP A 58 -2.04 8.11 8.20
N LEU A 59 -0.92 8.62 7.68
CA LEU A 59 -0.61 8.57 6.25
C LEU A 59 -0.35 7.14 5.77
N PHE A 60 0.38 6.34 6.56
CA PHE A 60 0.66 4.94 6.23
C PHE A 60 -0.64 4.16 5.99
N TYR A 61 -1.57 4.21 6.95
CA TYR A 61 -2.85 3.49 6.83
C TYR A 61 -3.85 4.21 5.90
N GLY A 62 -3.79 5.53 5.77
CA GLY A 62 -4.67 6.29 4.90
C GLY A 62 -4.37 6.12 3.40
N LEU A 63 -3.09 5.96 3.03
CA LEU A 63 -2.68 5.73 1.65
C LEU A 63 -2.93 4.28 1.20
N ILE A 64 -2.87 3.31 2.11
CA ILE A 64 -3.24 1.91 1.84
C ILE A 64 -4.75 1.84 1.62
N GLY A 65 -5.18 1.46 0.41
CA GLY A 65 -6.60 1.50 0.04
C GLY A 65 -7.15 2.92 -0.22
N GLY A 66 -6.29 3.94 -0.20
CA GLY A 66 -6.67 5.35 -0.38
C GLY A 66 -6.90 5.78 -1.83
N LEU A 67 -6.86 4.85 -2.79
CA LEU A 67 -7.08 5.09 -4.22
C LEU A 67 -6.17 6.15 -4.86
N GLY A 68 -5.04 6.46 -4.23
CA GLY A 68 -4.13 7.53 -4.67
C GLY A 68 -4.65 8.96 -4.41
N LEU A 69 -5.67 9.12 -3.55
CA LEU A 69 -6.31 10.42 -3.31
C LEU A 69 -5.52 11.34 -2.37
N LEU A 70 -4.58 10.79 -1.60
CA LEU A 70 -3.82 11.53 -0.58
C LEU A 70 -2.38 11.85 -1.02
N GLY A 71 -1.93 11.31 -2.14
CA GLY A 71 -0.55 11.42 -2.63
C GLY A 71 -0.20 10.31 -3.61
N VAL A 72 1.05 10.35 -4.09
CA VAL A 72 1.65 9.32 -4.96
C VAL A 72 2.71 8.54 -4.20
#